data_AF-A0A845YG34-F1
#
_entry.id   AF-A0A845YG34-F1
#
_cell.length_a   1.000
_cell.length_b   1.000
_cell.length_c   1.000
_cell.angle_alpha   90.00
_cell.angle_beta   90.00
_cell.angle_gamma   90.00
#
_symmetry.space_group_name_H-M   'P 1'
#
loop_
_entity.id
_entity.type
_entity.pdbx_description
1 polymer ?
#
loop_
_entity_poly.entity_id
_entity_poly.type
_entity_poly.pdbx_seq_one_letter_code
_entity_poly.pdbx_strand_id
1 'polypeptide(L)'
;MWKELLNESGNVYNLLTVIERAGAAPDGSATWLCQCECGNKKVAQGTALRSGKVKSCGCLLKQKSFTDETGNVYGKLTVIQRVPSTTQSKAKWLCQCECGNYRESPGVI
;
A
#
# COMPACT_ATOMS: atom_id res chain seq x y z
N MET A 1 -35.73 -21.66 10.48
CA MET A 1 -34.46 -21.61 11.21
C MET A 1 -33.79 -20.29 10.87
N TRP A 2 -33.83 -19.31 11.76
CA TRP A 2 -33.31 -17.98 11.49
C TRP A 2 -31.80 -18.05 11.68
N LYS A 3 -31.04 -18.00 10.58
CA LYS A 3 -29.57 -17.83 10.66
C LYS A 3 -29.34 -16.40 11.13
N GLU A 4 -28.96 -16.23 12.40
CA GLU A 4 -28.40 -14.97 12.88
C GLU A 4 -27.26 -14.59 11.92
N LEU A 5 -27.46 -13.47 11.23
CA LEU A 5 -26.46 -12.88 10.37
C LEU A 5 -25.34 -12.40 11.29
N LEU A 6 -24.16 -13.02 11.17
CA LEU A 6 -22.95 -12.58 11.87
C LEU A 6 -22.76 -11.08 11.62
N ASN A 7 -22.96 -10.26 12.65
CA ASN A 7 -22.77 -8.83 12.58
C ASN A 7 -21.35 -8.49 13.02
N GLU A 8 -20.54 -7.97 12.08
CA GLU A 8 -19.17 -7.52 12.38
C GLU A 8 -19.07 -5.99 12.45
N SER A 9 -20.18 -5.26 12.33
CA SER A 9 -20.21 -3.79 12.49
C SER A 9 -19.65 -3.37 13.86
N GLY A 10 -18.72 -2.42 13.84
CA GLY A 10 -18.00 -1.94 15.02
C GLY A 10 -16.71 -2.69 15.31
N ASN A 11 -16.47 -3.87 14.71
CA ASN A 11 -15.22 -4.58 14.91
C ASN A 11 -14.05 -3.86 14.23
N VAL A 12 -12.90 -3.87 14.90
CA VAL A 12 -11.66 -3.29 14.37
C VAL A 12 -10.69 -4.41 14.04
N TYR A 13 -10.20 -4.42 12.80
CA TYR A 13 -9.18 -5.34 12.30
C TYR A 13 -7.98 -4.54 11.80
N ASN A 14 -6.88 -4.55 12.54
CA ASN A 14 -5.72 -3.70 12.27
C ASN A 14 -6.16 -2.22 12.17
N LEU A 15 -5.94 -1.57 11.02
CA LEU A 15 -6.30 -0.16 10.80
C LEU A 15 -7.70 0.03 10.21
N LEU A 16 -8.52 -1.01 10.18
CA LEU A 16 -9.84 -1.02 9.53
C LEU A 16 -10.94 -1.25 10.55
N THR A 17 -11.82 -0.26 10.71
CA THR A 17 -13.06 -0.36 11.50
C THR A 17 -14.21 -0.74 10.57
N VAL A 18 -14.91 -1.83 10.86
CA VAL A 18 -16.06 -2.27 10.09
C VAL A 18 -17.25 -1.34 10.37
N ILE A 19 -17.81 -0.76 9.31
CA ILE A 19 -18.99 0.12 9.38
C ILE A 19 -20.25 -0.73 9.20
N GLU A 20 -20.37 -1.39 8.06
CA GLU A 20 -21.59 -2.08 7.64
C GLU A 20 -21.31 -3.21 6.65
N ARG A 21 -22.29 -4.09 6.48
CA ARG A 21 -22.22 -5.17 5.49
C ARG A 21 -22.41 -4.60 4.09
N ALA A 22 -21.40 -4.77 3.24
CA ALA A 22 -21.42 -4.30 1.86
C ALA A 22 -22.06 -5.30 0.88
N GLY A 23 -22.15 -6.58 1.25
CA GLY A 23 -22.76 -7.61 0.42
C GLY A 23 -22.15 -8.99 0.62
N ALA A 24 -22.10 -9.76 -0.47
CA ALA A 24 -21.45 -11.07 -0.53
C ALA A 24 -20.50 -11.12 -1.74
N ALA A 25 -19.37 -11.79 -1.56
CA ALA A 25 -18.44 -12.11 -2.63
C ALA A 25 -18.94 -13.34 -3.44
N PRO A 26 -18.37 -13.62 -4.63
CA PRO A 26 -18.81 -14.73 -5.48
C PRO A 26 -18.73 -16.11 -4.82
N ASP A 27 -17.87 -16.27 -3.81
CA ASP A 27 -17.72 -17.48 -2.99
C ASP A 27 -18.76 -17.58 -1.85
N GLY A 28 -19.70 -16.62 -1.76
CA GLY A 28 -20.70 -16.54 -0.71
C GLY A 28 -20.20 -15.88 0.59
N SER A 29 -18.93 -15.49 0.66
CA SER A 29 -18.37 -14.84 1.85
C SER A 29 -18.96 -13.44 2.06
N ALA A 30 -19.30 -13.07 3.30
CA ALA A 30 -19.75 -11.73 3.62
C ALA A 30 -18.65 -10.68 3.37
N THR A 31 -19.00 -9.58 2.72
CA THR A 31 -18.14 -8.42 2.53
C THR A 31 -18.61 -7.26 3.40
N TRP A 32 -17.65 -6.46 3.84
CA TRP A 32 -17.83 -5.41 4.82
C TRP A 32 -17.19 -4.12 4.34
N LEU A 33 -17.93 -3.02 4.44
CA LEU A 33 -17.40 -1.68 4.24
C LEU A 33 -16.65 -1.29 5.51
N CYS A 34 -15.37 -0.98 5.38
CA CYS A 34 -14.50 -0.61 6.48
C CYS A 34 -13.99 0.82 6.32
N GLN A 35 -13.97 1.57 7.41
CA GLN A 35 -13.28 2.84 7.53
C GLN A 35 -11.84 2.59 7.97
N CYS A 36 -10.87 3.09 7.21
CA CYS A 36 -9.48 3.04 7.62
C CYS A 36 -9.11 4.27 8.47
N GLU A 37 -8.16 4.11 9.37
CA GLU A 37 -7.52 5.23 10.09
C GLU A 37 -6.95 6.30 9.15
N CYS A 38 -6.59 5.91 7.92
CA CYS A 38 -6.17 6.81 6.85
C CYS A 38 -7.27 7.77 6.36
N GLY A 39 -8.51 7.64 6.85
CA GLY A 39 -9.68 8.40 6.39
C GLY A 39 -10.38 7.81 5.16
N ASN A 40 -9.75 6.88 4.42
CA ASN A 40 -10.38 6.22 3.27
C ASN A 40 -11.21 5.00 3.66
N LYS A 41 -12.24 4.72 2.85
CA LYS A 41 -13.07 3.51 2.98
C LYS A 41 -12.61 2.40 2.05
N LYS A 42 -12.79 1.15 2.45
CA LYS A 42 -12.48 -0.04 1.65
C LYS A 42 -13.50 -1.15 1.92
N VAL A 43 -13.95 -1.82 0.86
CA VAL A 43 -14.72 -3.06 0.98
C VAL A 43 -13.74 -4.24 1.08
N ALA A 44 -13.89 -5.06 2.11
CA ALA A 44 -13.07 -6.24 2.35
C ALA A 44 -13.94 -7.45 2.73
N GLN A 45 -13.48 -8.66 2.38
CA GLN A 45 -14.13 -9.89 2.84
C GLN A 45 -13.86 -10.09 4.34
N GLY A 46 -14.87 -10.53 5.10
CA GLY A 46 -14.70 -10.80 6.53
C GLY A 46 -13.60 -11.83 6.82
N THR A 47 -13.48 -12.84 5.96
CA THR A 47 -12.39 -13.83 6.01
C THR A 47 -11.01 -13.20 5.86
N ALA A 48 -10.86 -12.23 4.95
CA ALA A 48 -9.62 -11.51 4.71
C ALA A 48 -9.25 -10.52 5.82
N LEU A 49 -10.26 -9.98 6.52
CA LEU A 49 -10.08 -9.16 7.72
C LEU A 49 -9.60 -10.01 8.91
N ARG A 50 -10.31 -11.11 9.19
CA ARG A 50 -9.97 -12.04 10.30
C ARG A 50 -8.61 -12.72 10.13
N SER A 51 -8.25 -13.11 8.91
CA SER A 51 -6.94 -13.69 8.61
C SER A 51 -5.80 -12.67 8.58
N GLY A 52 -6.09 -11.36 8.64
CA GLY A 52 -5.08 -10.30 8.56
C GLY A 52 -4.46 -10.10 7.19
N LYS A 53 -5.03 -10.68 6.12
CA LYS A 53 -4.61 -10.46 4.73
C LYS A 53 -4.85 -9.01 4.30
N VAL A 54 -5.91 -8.39 4.83
CA VAL A 54 -6.23 -6.97 4.61
C VAL A 54 -6.03 -6.20 5.92
N LYS A 55 -5.02 -5.35 5.97
CA LYS A 55 -4.64 -4.58 7.17
C LYS A 55 -4.98 -3.09 7.11
N SER A 56 -5.23 -2.56 5.91
CA SER A 56 -5.48 -1.14 5.67
C SER A 56 -6.25 -0.89 4.37
N CYS A 57 -6.61 0.38 4.13
CA CYS A 57 -7.12 0.88 2.85
C CYS A 57 -6.15 0.66 1.66
N GLY A 58 -4.89 0.32 1.93
CA GLY A 58 -3.77 0.32 0.98
C GLY A 58 -2.76 1.44 1.26
N CYS A 59 -3.05 2.34 2.21
CA CYS A 59 -2.15 3.43 2.61
C CYS A 59 -0.79 2.93 3.11
N LEU A 60 -0.76 1.80 3.84
CA LEU A 60 0.48 1.20 4.34
C LEU A 60 1.45 0.83 3.20
N LEU A 61 0.93 0.43 2.04
CA LEU A 61 1.76 0.12 0.87
C LEU A 61 2.24 1.38 0.17
N LYS A 62 1.40 2.43 0.10
CA LYS A 62 1.77 3.73 -0.49
C LYS A 62 2.88 4.45 0.28
N GLN A 63 2.91 4.29 1.61
CA GLN A 63 3.97 4.90 2.43
C GLN A 63 5.32 4.18 2.28
N LYS A 64 5.32 2.88 2.00
CA LYS A 64 6.54 2.07 1.87
C LYS A 64 7.22 2.14 0.50
N SER A 65 6.63 2.82 -0.49
CA SER A 65 7.19 2.89 -1.85
C SER A 65 8.11 4.10 -2.09
N PHE A 66 8.35 4.92 -1.07
CA PHE A 66 9.25 6.07 -1.19
C PHE A 66 10.41 5.92 -0.19
N THR A 67 11.42 5.15 -0.59
CA THR A 67 12.74 5.30 0.01
C THR A 67 13.41 6.47 -0.70
N ASP A 68 13.79 7.48 0.07
CA ASP A 68 14.65 8.53 -0.46
C ASP A 68 16.08 7.99 -0.52
N GLU A 69 16.60 7.83 -1.72
CA GLU A 69 17.95 7.32 -1.97
C GLU A 69 18.95 8.49 -2.17
N THR A 70 18.50 9.75 -2.10
CA THR A 70 19.40 10.90 -2.26
C THR A 70 20.54 10.87 -1.25
N GLY A 71 21.77 10.98 -1.73
CA GLY A 71 23.00 10.90 -0.94
C GLY A 71 23.60 9.50 -0.84
N ASN A 72 22.86 8.45 -1.23
CA ASN A 72 23.41 7.09 -1.22
C ASN A 72 24.46 6.91 -2.33
N VAL A 73 25.54 6.19 -2.03
CA VAL A 73 26.65 5.92 -2.94
C VAL A 73 26.68 4.44 -3.29
N TYR A 74 26.62 4.15 -4.58
CA TYR A 74 26.69 2.80 -5.14
C TYR A 74 27.95 2.70 -6.02
N GLY A 75 29.02 2.17 -5.43
CA GLY A 75 30.34 2.15 -6.06
C GLY A 75 30.85 3.56 -6.34
N LYS A 76 30.85 3.95 -7.62
CA LYS A 76 31.35 5.25 -8.10
C LYS A 76 30.25 6.28 -8.38
N LEU A 77 28.99 5.94 -8.09
CA LEU A 77 27.82 6.74 -8.39
C LEU A 77 27.17 7.24 -7.10
N THR A 78 26.98 8.55 -6.98
CA THR A 78 26.23 9.19 -5.89
C THR A 78 24.86 9.59 -6.38
N VAL A 79 23.79 9.20 -5.67
CA VAL A 79 22.42 9.59 -6.00
C VAL A 79 22.20 11.07 -5.64
N ILE A 80 21.79 11.87 -6.61
CA ILE A 80 21.60 13.33 -6.45
C ILE A 80 20.12 13.66 -6.24
N GLN A 81 19.25 13.15 -7.11
CA GLN A 81 17.83 13.45 -7.03
C GLN A 81 16.98 12.40 -7.73
N ARG A 82 15.71 12.35 -7.32
CA ARG A 82 14.70 11.54 -7.99
C ARG A 82 14.28 12.18 -9.31
N VAL A 83 14.20 11.36 -10.35
CA VAL A 83 13.58 11.75 -11.62
C VAL A 83 12.07 11.54 -11.51
N PRO A 84 11.23 12.53 -11.88
CA PRO A 84 9.79 12.37 -11.89
C PRO A 84 9.39 11.17 -12.76
N SER A 85 8.70 10.19 -12.17
CA SER A 85 8.11 9.09 -12.95
C SER A 85 6.65 9.41 -13.24
N THR A 86 6.29 9.39 -14.52
CA THR A 86 4.90 9.54 -14.99
C THR A 86 4.08 8.26 -14.87
N THR A 87 4.70 7.15 -14.45
CA THR A 87 4.06 5.83 -14.35
C THR A 87 4.28 5.21 -12.98
N GLN A 88 3.45 4.22 -12.60
CA GLN A 88 3.66 3.38 -11.40
C GLN A 88 4.93 2.50 -11.46
N SER A 89 5.84 2.75 -12.42
CA SER A 89 7.10 2.03 -12.57
C SER A 89 8.09 2.39 -11.45
N LYS A 90 9.14 1.57 -11.35
CA LYS A 90 10.23 1.75 -10.37
C LYS A 90 10.79 3.19 -10.45
N ALA A 91 11.14 3.75 -9.29
CA ALA A 91 11.74 5.07 -9.22
C ALA A 91 13.02 5.13 -10.06
N LYS A 92 13.19 6.22 -10.82
CA LYS A 92 14.42 6.54 -11.53
C LYS A 92 15.19 7.60 -10.76
N TRP A 93 16.50 7.47 -10.72
CA TRP A 93 17.38 8.35 -9.97
C TRP A 93 18.43 8.96 -10.90
N LEU A 94 18.71 10.25 -10.70
CA LEU A 94 19.84 10.94 -11.30
C LEU A 94 21.04 10.73 -10.39
N CYS A 95 22.09 10.13 -10.93
CA CYS A 95 23.33 9.87 -10.21
C CYS A 95 24.50 10.67 -10.82
N GLN A 96 25.41 11.14 -9.98
CA GLN A 96 26.69 11.71 -10.37
C GLN A 96 27.79 10.67 -10.21
N CYS A 97 28.58 10.47 -11.26
CA CYS A 97 29.77 9.64 -11.21
C CYS A 97 30.96 10.41 -10.62
N GLU A 98 31.92 9.70 -10.02
CA GLU A 98 33.21 10.27 -9.59
C GLU A 98 33.95 11.01 -10.73
N CYS A 99 33.69 10.65 -12.00
CA CYS A 99 34.26 11.35 -13.15
C CYS A 99 33.56 12.68 -13.49
N GLY A 100 32.57 13.10 -12.70
CA GLY A 100 31.82 14.35 -12.86
C GLY A 100 30.59 14.27 -13.77
N ASN A 101 30.39 13.16 -14.50
CA ASN A 101 29.25 12.97 -15.40
C ASN A 101 27.97 12.53 -14.67
N TYR A 102 26.81 12.90 -15.22
CA TYR A 102 25.49 12.53 -14.68
C TYR A 102 24.81 11.45 -15.52
N ARG A 103 24.08 10.53 -14.88
CA ARG A 103 23.31 9.46 -15.54
C ARG A 103 22.01 9.14 -14.82
N GLU A 104 20.99 8.73 -15.58
CA GLU A 104 19.74 8.19 -15.04
C GLU A 104 19.83 6.67 -14.89
N SER A 105 19.48 6.14 -13.71
CA SER A 105 19.41 4.70 -13.46
C SER A 105 18.00 4.26 -13.07
N PRO A 106 17.43 3.19 -13.65
CA PRO A 106 16.14 2.64 -13.26
C PRO A 106 16.25 1.75 -12.01
N GLY A 107 15.52 2.11 -10.95
CA GLY A 107 15.43 1.34 -9.71
C GLY A 107 16.58 1.56 -8.72
N VAL A 108 16.54 0.82 -7.61
CA VAL A 108 17.65 0.71 -6.67
C VAL A 108 18.73 -0.09 -7.37
N ILE A 109 19.90 0.55 -7.54
CA ILE A 109 21.09 -0.01 -8.18
C ILE A 109 21.67 -1.14 -7.32
#